data_AF-A0A170VBI3-F1
#
_entry.id   AF-A0A170VBI3-F1
#
_cell.length_a   1.000
_cell.length_b   1.000
_cell.length_c   1.000
_cell.angle_alpha   90.00
_cell.angle_beta   90.00
_cell.angle_gamma   90.00
#
_symmetry.space_group_name_H-M   'P 1'
#
loop_
_entity.id
_entity.type
_entity.pdbx_description
1 polymer ?
#
loop_
_entity_poly.entity_id
_entity_poly.type
_entity_poly.pdbx_seq_one_letter_code
_entity_poly.pdbx_strand_id
1 'polypeptide(L)'
;MYLSLLAPIWTYGLELYGSAKRSNINRLQTLQSKILRRIVNAPFYVSNLTIHKDLKIPFISELTKTRYNKFTTKLNQHILIH
;
A
#
# COMPACT_ATOMS: atom_id res chain seq x y z
N MET A 1 -6.92 -1.20 -19.09
CA MET A 1 -7.98 -0.79 -18.13
C MET A 1 -7.61 -1.04 -16.66
N TYR A 2 -6.91 -2.12 -16.30
CA TYR A 2 -6.43 -2.36 -14.93
C TYR A 2 -5.38 -1.32 -14.46
N LEU A 3 -4.36 -1.05 -15.27
CA LEU A 3 -3.29 -0.09 -14.95
C LEU A 3 -3.79 1.37 -14.82
N SER A 4 -4.75 1.78 -15.64
CA SER A 4 -5.24 3.18 -15.68
C SER A 4 -6.06 3.58 -14.44
N LEU A 5 -6.71 2.62 -13.78
CA LEU A 5 -7.52 2.90 -12.58
C LEU A 5 -6.72 2.67 -11.29
N LEU A 6 -5.88 1.63 -11.26
CA LEU A 6 -5.05 1.33 -10.09
C LEU A 6 -3.86 2.27 -9.95
N ALA A 7 -3.21 2.70 -11.04
CA ALA A 7 -2.07 3.60 -10.96
C ALA A 7 -2.37 4.89 -10.19
N PRO A 8 -3.45 5.66 -10.47
CA PRO A 8 -3.76 6.86 -9.69
C PRO A 8 -4.13 6.54 -8.24
N ILE A 9 -4.87 5.46 -7.96
CA ILE A 9 -5.20 5.04 -6.59
C ILE A 9 -3.93 4.76 -5.78
N TRP A 10 -2.95 4.12 -6.40
CA TRP A 10 -1.65 3.87 -5.79
C TRP A 10 -0.84 5.14 -5.63
N THR A 11 -0.79 6.02 -6.62
CA THR A 11 -0.03 7.28 -6.56
C THR A 11 -0.56 8.21 -5.47
N TYR A 12 -1.88 8.46 -5.45
CA TYR A 12 -2.54 9.27 -4.42
C TYR A 12 -2.45 8.62 -3.04
N GLY A 13 -2.60 7.30 -2.99
CA GLY A 13 -2.35 6.55 -1.78
C GLY A 13 -0.93 6.80 -1.28
N LEU A 14 0.06 6.56 -2.12
CA LEU A 14 1.48 6.64 -1.77
C LEU A 14 1.90 8.04 -1.30
N GLU A 15 1.40 9.11 -1.93
CA GLU A 15 1.57 10.50 -1.45
C GLU A 15 0.94 10.72 -0.07
N LEU A 16 -0.28 10.23 0.16
CA LEU A 16 -0.97 10.32 1.45
C LEU A 16 -0.30 9.44 2.54
N TYR A 17 0.34 8.34 2.15
CA TYR A 17 0.93 7.34 3.06
C TYR A 17 2.34 7.70 3.53
N GLY A 18 3.05 8.59 2.82
CA GLY A 18 4.41 9.02 3.19
C GLY A 18 4.52 9.70 4.56
N SER A 19 3.40 10.12 5.14
CA SER A 19 3.33 10.92 6.38
C SER A 19 2.72 10.18 7.60
N ALA A 20 2.27 8.93 7.44
CA ALA A 20 1.25 8.39 8.34
C ALA A 20 1.77 7.47 9.48
N LYS A 21 1.34 7.73 10.72
CA LYS A 21 1.52 6.85 11.91
C LYS A 21 0.97 5.43 11.68
N ARG A 22 1.49 4.43 12.41
CA ARG A 22 1.10 3.00 12.31
C ARG A 22 -0.40 2.73 12.38
N SER A 23 -1.15 3.51 13.15
CA SER A 23 -2.62 3.43 13.26
C SER A 23 -3.34 3.80 11.95
N ASN A 24 -2.84 4.80 11.24
CA ASN A 24 -3.39 5.24 9.96
C ASN A 24 -3.14 4.19 8.87
N ILE A 25 -1.98 3.52 8.88
CA ILE A 25 -1.63 2.42 7.97
C ILE A 25 -2.65 1.27 8.10
N ASN A 26 -3.03 0.89 9.32
CA ASN A 26 -4.00 -0.18 9.54
C ASN A 26 -5.40 0.18 9.02
N ARG A 27 -5.83 1.43 9.22
CA ARG A 27 -7.12 1.92 8.71
C ARG A 27 -7.13 1.91 7.18
N LEU A 28 -6.04 2.32 6.56
CA LEU A 28 -5.87 2.33 5.11
C LEU A 28 -5.81 0.91 4.53
N GLN A 29 -5.12 -0.01 5.21
CA GLN A 29 -5.11 -1.42 4.82
C GLN A 29 -6.52 -2.01 4.81
N THR A 30 -7.34 -1.63 5.79
CA THR A 30 -8.74 -2.07 5.86
C THR A 30 -9.57 -1.51 4.70
N LEU A 31 -9.34 -0.24 4.33
CA LEU A 31 -9.99 0.37 3.16
C LEU A 31 -9.57 -0.30 1.85
N GLN A 32 -8.28 -0.55 1.66
CA GLN A 32 -7.76 -1.26 0.50
C GLN A 32 -8.42 -2.64 0.34
N SER A 33 -8.43 -3.46 1.41
CA SER A 33 -9.04 -4.78 1.36
C SER A 33 -10.54 -4.74 1.02
N LYS A 34 -11.27 -3.74 1.50
CA LYS A 34 -12.70 -3.54 1.17
C LYS A 34 -12.90 -3.18 -0.31
N ILE A 35 -12.08 -2.27 -0.83
CA ILE A 35 -12.14 -1.84 -2.23
C ILE A 35 -11.81 -3.02 -3.15
N LEU A 36 -10.72 -3.74 -2.90
CA LEU A 36 -10.32 -4.89 -3.71
C LEU A 36 -11.41 -5.95 -3.74
N ARG A 37 -11.97 -6.29 -2.57
CA ARG A 37 -13.08 -7.26 -2.46
C ARG A 37 -14.30 -6.83 -3.27
N ARG A 38 -14.63 -5.53 -3.27
CA ARG A 38 -15.76 -4.98 -4.04
C ARG A 38 -15.49 -4.99 -5.55
N ILE A 39 -14.25 -4.77 -5.98
CA ILE A 39 -13.86 -4.83 -7.40
C ILE A 39 -14.00 -6.24 -7.96
N VAL A 40 -13.57 -7.26 -7.20
CA VAL A 40 -13.63 -8.67 -7.65
C VAL A 40 -14.94 -9.37 -7.26
N ASN A 41 -15.90 -8.65 -6.66
CA ASN A 41 -17.11 -9.21 -6.05
C ASN A 41 -16.83 -10.47 -5.20
N ALA A 42 -15.74 -10.46 -4.43
CA ALA A 42 -15.31 -11.64 -3.69
C ALA A 42 -16.20 -11.87 -2.44
N PRO A 43 -16.75 -13.08 -2.27
CA PRO A 43 -17.56 -13.42 -1.11
C PRO A 43 -16.72 -13.47 0.17
N PHE A 44 -17.37 -13.31 1.33
CA PHE A 44 -16.71 -13.13 2.64
C PHE A 44 -15.74 -14.25 3.02
N TYR A 45 -15.97 -15.48 2.56
CA TYR A 45 -15.11 -16.64 2.83
C TYR A 45 -13.75 -16.59 2.11
N VAL A 46 -13.60 -15.75 1.08
CA VAL A 46 -12.32 -15.57 0.40
C VAL A 46 -11.42 -14.72 1.28
N SER A 47 -10.22 -15.20 1.57
CA SER A 47 -9.26 -14.46 2.39
C SER A 47 -8.74 -13.21 1.65
N ASN A 48 -8.42 -12.14 2.40
CA ASN A 48 -7.79 -10.96 1.80
C ASN A 48 -6.44 -11.34 1.15
N LEU A 49 -5.69 -12.28 1.74
CA LEU A 49 -4.44 -12.78 1.18
C LEU A 49 -4.63 -13.36 -0.22
N THR A 50 -5.68 -14.16 -0.43
CA THR A 50 -6.03 -14.74 -1.73
C THR A 50 -6.31 -13.65 -2.76
N ILE A 51 -7.12 -12.64 -2.40
CA ILE A 51 -7.46 -11.51 -3.29
C ILE A 51 -6.20 -10.73 -3.68
N HIS A 52 -5.33 -10.45 -2.72
CA HIS A 52 -4.07 -9.75 -2.95
C HIS A 52 -3.11 -10.55 -3.86
N LYS A 53 -3.01 -11.86 -3.65
CA LYS A 53 -2.16 -12.75 -4.46
C LYS A 53 -2.68 -12.86 -5.90
N ASP A 54 -3.99 -13.02 -6.06
CA ASP A 54 -4.65 -13.16 -7.36
C ASP A 54 -4.54 -11.87 -8.18
N LEU A 55 -4.78 -10.73 -7.53
CA LEU A 55 -4.63 -9.40 -8.15
C LEU A 55 -3.17 -8.95 -8.25
N LYS A 56 -2.19 -9.69 -7.72
CA LYS A 56 -0.77 -9.30 -7.63
C LYS A 56 -0.56 -7.92 -6.98
N ILE A 57 -1.36 -7.62 -5.95
CA ILE A 57 -1.37 -6.34 -5.23
C ILE A 57 -0.71 -6.52 -3.85
N PRO A 58 0.39 -5.80 -3.55
CA PRO A 58 1.00 -5.85 -2.23
C PRO A 58 0.13 -5.16 -1.17
N PHE A 59 0.38 -5.49 0.10
CA PHE A 59 -0.27 -4.81 1.22
C PHE A 59 0.29 -3.39 1.37
N ILE A 60 -0.56 -2.42 1.75
CA ILE A 60 -0.11 -1.05 2.06
C ILE A 60 0.97 -1.07 3.14
N SER A 61 0.83 -1.94 4.14
CA SER A 61 1.84 -2.08 5.20
C SER A 61 3.24 -2.45 4.69
N GLU A 62 3.34 -3.32 3.69
CA GLU A 62 4.61 -3.69 3.06
C GLU A 62 5.19 -2.53 2.24
N LEU A 63 4.35 -1.84 1.47
CA LEU A 63 4.76 -0.66 0.72
C LEU A 63 5.27 0.46 1.64
N THR A 64 4.62 0.64 2.80
CA THR A 64 5.01 1.68 3.76
C THR A 64 6.34 1.34 4.41
N LYS A 65 6.59 0.06 4.76
CA LYS A 65 7.91 -0.39 5.25
C LYS A 65 9.00 -0.16 4.21
N THR A 66 8.77 -0.54 2.96
CA THR A 66 9.73 -0.34 1.87
C THR A 66 10.04 1.14 1.66
N ARG A 67 9.01 2.01 1.72
CA ARG A 67 9.18 3.46 1.55
C ARG A 67 9.88 4.09 2.74
N TYR A 68 9.55 3.68 3.95
CA TYR A 68 10.24 4.11 5.17
C TYR A 68 11.71 3.74 5.14
N ASN A 69 12.05 2.48 4.83
CA ASN A 69 13.43 2.04 4.69
C ASN A 69 14.17 2.83 3.60
N LYS A 70 13.54 3.05 2.44
CA LYS A 70 14.15 3.85 1.36
C LYS A 70 14.39 5.30 1.79
N PHE A 71 13.50 5.88 2.58
CA PHE A 71 13.64 7.23 3.12
C PHE A 71 14.76 7.31 4.16
N THR A 72 14.83 6.36 5.11
CA THR A 72 15.91 6.31 6.12
C THR A 72 17.27 6.05 5.48
N THR A 73 17.37 5.18 4.48
CA THR A 73 18.62 4.98 3.74
C THR A 73 19.05 6.25 3.00
N LYS A 74 18.12 6.96 2.35
CA LYS A 74 18.44 8.24 1.70
C LYS A 74 18.88 9.31 2.71
N LEU A 75 18.23 9.40 3.86
CA LEU A 75 18.63 10.30 4.94
C LEU A 75 20.04 9.97 5.45
N ASN A 76 20.32 8.70 5.72
CA ASN A 76 21.64 8.27 6.19
C ASN A 76 22.72 8.53 5.13
N GLN A 77 22.43 8.33 3.85
CA GLN A 77 23.34 8.73 2.77
C GLN A 77 23.60 10.23 2.81
N HIS A 78 22.57 11.06 2.91
CA HIS A 78 22.72 12.52 2.92
C HIS A 78 23.44 13.05 4.19
N ILE A 79 23.32 12.35 5.32
CA ILE A 79 24.02 12.67 6.57
C ILE A 79 25.49 12.22 6.52
N LEU A 80 25.82 11.13 5.81
CA LEU A 80 27.20 10.61 5.69
C LEU A 80 28.05 11.33 4.64
N ILE A 81 27.45 12.17 3.79
CA ILE A 81 28.14 12.95 2.74
C ILE A 81 28.43 14.39 3.22
N HIS A 82 27.97 14.77 4.41
CA HIS A 82 28.19 16.07 5.05
C HIS A 82 29.02 15.92 6.32
#